data_AF-A0A9P5WZG5-F1
#
_entry.id   AF-A0A9P5WZG5-F1
#
_cell.length_a   1.000
_cell.length_b   1.000
_cell.length_c   1.000
_cell.angle_alpha   90.00
_cell.angle_beta   90.00
_cell.angle_gamma   90.00
#
_symmetry.space_group_name_H-M   'P 1'
#
loop_
_entity.id
_entity.type
_entity.pdbx_description
1 polymer ?
#
loop_
_entity_poly.entity_id
_entity_poly.type
_entity_poly.pdbx_seq_one_letter_code
_entity_poly.pdbx_strand_id
1 'polypeptide(L)'
;NILIDANVSARLADFGLSSIIDIDIPRWTSLETMTRTGGTTCWVAPGMIEEEEDGGWLRQSFVSDIYSLASVVIEASFQKTFSVSSITWY
;
A
#
# COMPACT_ATOMS: atom_id res chain seq x y z
N ASN A 1 -5.21 1.93 5.35
CA ASN A 1 -3.99 1.99 6.20
C ASN A 1 -3.32 3.36 6.23
N ILE A 2 -4.00 4.43 5.78
CA ILE A 2 -3.52 5.81 5.93
C ILE A 2 -4.63 6.58 6.64
N LEU A 3 -4.28 7.27 7.72
CA LEU A 3 -5.19 8.10 8.52
C LEU A 3 -4.81 9.58 8.35
N ILE A 4 -5.78 10.47 8.54
CA ILE A 4 -5.55 11.92 8.55
C ILE A 4 -5.57 12.41 9.99
N ASP A 5 -4.50 13.08 10.41
CA ASP A 5 -4.43 13.67 11.75
C ASP A 5 -5.16 15.04 11.82
N ALA A 6 -5.25 15.61 13.03
CA ALA A 6 -5.90 16.89 13.25
C ALA A 6 -5.25 18.07 12.51
N ASN A 7 -4.00 17.91 12.06
CA ASN A 7 -3.28 18.90 11.27
C ASN A 7 -3.42 18.65 9.76
N VAL A 8 -4.40 17.82 9.35
CA VAL A 8 -4.65 17.46 7.94
C VAL A 8 -3.42 16.79 7.30
N SER A 9 -2.61 16.11 8.11
CA SER A 9 -1.44 15.37 7.62
C SER A 9 -1.74 13.89 7.52
N ALA A 10 -1.33 13.26 6.41
CA ALA A 10 -1.46 11.82 6.21
C ALA A 10 -0.43 11.06 7.07
N ARG A 11 -0.88 10.00 7.75
CA ARG A 11 -0.09 9.13 8.62
C ARG A 11 -0.34 7.68 8.25
N LEU A 12 0.71 6.87 8.09
CA LEU A 12 0.57 5.43 7.87
C LEU A 12 0.16 4.75 9.18
N ALA A 13 -0.71 3.76 9.08
CA ALA A 13 -1.22 2.96 10.20
C ALA A 13 -1.29 1.48 9.80
N ASP A 14 -1.55 0.61 10.77
CA ASP A 14 -1.71 -0.84 10.57
C ASP A 14 -0.48 -1.52 9.94
N PHE A 15 0.53 -1.76 10.78
CA PHE A 15 1.79 -2.42 10.44
C PHE A 15 1.74 -3.95 10.67
N GLY A 16 0.55 -4.54 10.81
CA GLY A 16 0.38 -5.95 11.16
C GLY A 16 0.96 -6.93 10.15
N LEU A 17 1.23 -6.46 8.92
CA LEU A 17 1.80 -7.22 7.82
C LEU A 17 3.16 -6.69 7.35
N SER A 18 3.72 -5.68 8.02
CA SER A 18 4.99 -5.09 7.64
C SER A 18 6.18 -6.01 7.97
N SER A 19 7.25 -5.89 7.21
CA SER A 19 8.53 -6.56 7.47
C SER A 19 9.61 -5.56 7.86
N ILE A 20 10.49 -5.94 8.78
CA ILE A 20 11.67 -5.15 9.13
C ILE A 20 12.88 -5.78 8.45
N ILE A 21 13.54 -5.00 7.60
CA ILE A 21 14.79 -5.41 6.94
C ILE A 21 15.94 -4.84 7.75
N ASP A 22 16.66 -5.71 8.44
CA ASP A 22 17.96 -5.38 9.02
C ASP A 22 19.05 -5.71 7.98
N ILE A 23 19.97 -4.79 7.76
CA ILE A 23 21.05 -4.90 6.76
C ILE A 23 22.13 -5.89 7.22
N ASP A 24 22.31 -6.04 8.54
CA ASP A 24 23.33 -6.88 9.14
C ASP A 24 22.84 -8.31 9.45
N ILE A 25 21.53 -8.53 9.36
CA ILE A 25 20.89 -9.83 9.60
C ILE A 25 20.43 -10.41 8.25
N PRO A 26 20.76 -11.67 7.93
CA PRO A 26 20.28 -12.31 6.70
C PRO A 26 18.75 -12.20 6.60
N ARG A 27 18.23 -11.90 5.40
CA ARG A 27 16.78 -11.73 5.15
C ARG A 27 15.90 -12.91 5.58
N TRP A 28 16.47 -14.09 5.83
CA TRP A 28 15.71 -15.26 6.30
C TRP A 28 15.39 -15.18 7.79
N THR A 29 16.03 -14.27 8.50
CA THR A 29 15.83 -13.94 9.92
C THR A 29 15.10 -12.62 10.12
N SER A 30 14.66 -11.94 9.04
CA SER A 30 13.79 -10.78 9.19
C SER A 30 12.49 -11.20 9.87
N LEU A 31 12.09 -10.44 10.90
CA LEU A 31 10.84 -10.67 11.60
C LEU A 31 9.69 -10.34 10.63
N GLU A 32 9.13 -11.38 10.02
CA GLU A 32 7.98 -11.28 9.12
C GLU A 32 6.72 -11.69 9.87
N THR A 33 5.78 -10.75 10.02
CA THR A 33 4.45 -11.03 10.62
C THR A 33 3.45 -11.50 9.55
N MET A 34 3.94 -12.04 8.43
CA MET A 34 3.11 -12.34 7.26
C MET A 34 2.26 -13.59 7.48
N THR A 35 0.95 -13.45 7.32
CA THR A 35 0.08 -14.56 6.91
C THR A 35 0.19 -14.71 5.39
N ARG A 36 0.13 -15.95 4.89
CA ARG A 36 0.33 -16.36 3.47
C ARG A 36 -0.55 -15.63 2.44
N THR A 37 -1.48 -14.81 2.88
CA THR A 37 -2.51 -14.11 2.07
C THR A 37 -2.78 -12.73 2.69
N GLY A 38 -1.72 -12.07 3.15
CA GLY A 38 -1.81 -10.81 3.90
C GLY A 38 -1.68 -9.58 2.99
N GLY A 39 -2.81 -9.05 2.52
CA GLY A 39 -2.90 -7.80 1.78
C GLY A 39 -4.32 -7.53 1.29
N THR A 40 -4.64 -6.29 0.92
CA THR A 40 -5.93 -5.97 0.29
C THR A 40 -5.79 -6.10 -1.23
N THR A 41 -6.44 -7.10 -1.81
CA THR A 41 -6.24 -7.55 -3.22
C THR A 41 -6.33 -6.42 -4.26
N CYS A 42 -7.16 -5.40 -4.03
CA CYS A 42 -7.32 -4.27 -4.97
C CYS A 42 -6.13 -3.28 -5.00
N TRP A 43 -5.13 -3.44 -4.14
CA TRP A 43 -3.94 -2.59 -4.07
C TRP A 43 -2.64 -3.32 -4.43
N VAL A 44 -2.74 -4.60 -4.81
CA VAL A 44 -1.59 -5.43 -5.17
C VAL A 44 -1.08 -5.04 -6.55
N ALA A 45 0.24 -4.95 -6.70
CA ALA A 45 0.87 -4.69 -7.98
C ALA A 45 0.64 -5.87 -8.95
N PRO A 46 0.36 -5.63 -10.24
CA PRO A 46 -0.01 -6.68 -11.18
C PRO A 46 1.06 -7.78 -11.33
N GLY A 47 2.34 -7.40 -11.33
CA GLY A 47 3.45 -8.38 -11.40
C GLY A 47 3.56 -9.30 -10.18
N MET A 48 2.92 -8.97 -9.06
CA MET A 48 2.86 -9.87 -7.89
C MET A 48 1.70 -10.87 -7.95
N ILE A 49 0.63 -10.52 -8.66
CA ILE A 49 -0.53 -11.42 -8.84
C ILE A 49 -0.10 -12.60 -9.73
N GLU A 50 0.68 -12.32 -10.78
CA GLU A 50 1.28 -13.35 -11.65
C GLU A 50 2.21 -14.28 -10.87
N GLU A 51 3.04 -13.73 -9.96
CA GLU A 51 3.92 -14.52 -9.09
C GLU A 51 3.14 -15.40 -8.09
N GLU A 52 1.98 -14.96 -7.60
CA GLU A 52 1.09 -15.78 -6.74
C GLU A 52 0.46 -16.94 -7.52
N GLU A 53 -0.04 -16.67 -8.73
CA GLU A 53 -0.67 -17.68 -9.60
C GLU A 53 0.31 -18.81 -9.99
N ASP A 54 1.59 -18.48 -10.17
CA ASP A 54 2.67 -19.44 -10.44
C ASP A 54 3.14 -20.22 -9.19
N GLY A 55 2.44 -20.08 -8.05
CA GLY A 55 2.79 -20.73 -6.79
C GLY A 55 3.96 -20.07 -6.06
N GLY A 56 4.35 -18.88 -6.49
CA GLY A 56 5.29 -18.01 -5.81
C GLY A 56 4.70 -17.37 -4.56
N TRP A 57 5.57 -16.75 -3.77
CA TRP A 57 5.17 -16.12 -2.52
C TRP A 57 4.85 -14.65 -2.78
N LEU A 58 3.63 -14.20 -2.45
CA LEU A 58 3.31 -12.77 -2.37
C LEU A 58 4.21 -12.12 -1.31
N ARG A 59 5.32 -11.55 -1.75
CA ARG A 59 6.29 -10.92 -0.87
C ARG A 59 6.12 -9.42 -0.99
N GLN A 60 5.81 -8.73 0.11
CA GLN A 60 5.81 -7.27 0.04
C GLN A 60 7.24 -6.79 -0.26
N SER A 61 7.33 -5.86 -1.18
CA SER A 61 8.57 -5.25 -1.61
C SER A 61 8.41 -3.74 -1.59
N PHE A 62 9.54 -3.03 -1.55
CA PHE A 62 9.52 -1.58 -1.71
C PHE A 62 8.77 -1.15 -2.98
N VAL A 63 8.91 -1.88 -4.09
CA VAL A 63 8.26 -1.54 -5.36
C VAL A 63 6.74 -1.71 -5.29
N SER A 64 6.24 -2.74 -4.61
CA SER A 64 4.79 -2.92 -4.41
C SER A 64 4.20 -1.89 -3.46
N ASP A 65 4.95 -1.50 -2.43
CA ASP A 65 4.52 -0.43 -1.53
C ASP A 65 4.37 0.89 -2.29
N ILE A 66 5.30 1.20 -3.18
CA ILE A 66 5.20 2.38 -4.05
C ILE A 66 4.00 2.31 -5.00
N TYR A 67 3.71 1.13 -5.58
CA TYR A 67 2.53 0.96 -6.44
C TYR A 67 1.23 1.24 -5.67
N SER A 68 1.06 0.61 -4.51
CA SER A 68 -0.13 0.81 -3.67
C SER A 68 -0.28 2.27 -3.20
N LEU A 69 0.83 2.91 -2.85
CA LEU A 69 0.86 4.34 -2.51
C LEU A 69 0.44 5.22 -3.69
N ALA A 70 0.95 4.95 -4.90
CA ALA A 70 0.60 5.70 -6.10
C ALA A 70 -0.90 5.63 -6.39
N SER A 71 -1.50 4.44 -6.25
CA SER A 71 -2.95 4.26 -6.40
C SER A 71 -3.74 5.11 -5.41
N VAL A 72 -3.31 5.20 -4.14
CA VAL A 72 -3.97 6.05 -3.12
C VAL A 72 -3.85 7.53 -3.46
N VAL A 73 -2.68 7.98 -3.94
CA VAL A 73 -2.47 9.38 -4.37
C VAL A 73 -3.39 9.72 -5.55
N ILE A 74 -3.52 8.81 -6.52
CA ILE A 74 -4.42 8.97 -7.65
C ILE A 74 -5.86 9.11 -7.16
N GLU A 75 -6.34 8.21 -6.30
CA GLU A 75 -7.69 8.28 -5.72
C GLU A 75 -7.94 9.63 -5.04
N ALA A 76 -7.03 10.09 -4.18
CA ALA A 76 -7.14 11.36 -3.47
C ALA A 76 -7.15 12.56 -4.44
N SER A 77 -6.39 12.50 -5.53
CA SER A 77 -6.33 13.56 -6.55
C SER A 77 -7.64 13.70 -7.33
N PHE A 78 -8.31 12.57 -7.62
CA PHE A 78 -9.60 12.59 -8.30
C PHE A 78 -10.69 13.20 -7.42
N GLN A 79 -10.76 12.85 -6.14
CA GLN A 79 -11.74 13.40 -5.21
C GLN A 79 -11.63 14.94 -5.08
N LYS A 80 -10.42 15.48 -5.12
CA LYS A 80 -10.18 16.94 -5.12
C LYS A 80 -10.73 17.62 -6.39
N THR A 81 -10.68 16.93 -7.53
CA THR A 81 -11.12 17.47 -8.83
C THR A 81 -12.65 17.50 -8.95
N PHE A 82 -13.35 16.50 -8.41
CA PHE A 82 -14.82 16.46 -8.38
C PHE A 82 -15.43 17.50 -7.42
N SER A 83 -14.73 17.84 -6.33
CA SER A 83 -15.16 18.90 -5.42
C SER A 83 -15.18 20.29 -6.07
N VAL A 84 -14.31 20.55 -7.05
CA VAL A 84 -14.22 21.85 -7.74
C VAL A 84 -15.30 22.01 -8.82
N SER A 85 -15.75 20.90 -9.41
CA SER A 85 -16.73 20.89 -10.51
C SER A 85 -18.20 20.94 -10.04
N SER A 86 -18.45 20.93 -8.73
CA SER A 86 -19.81 20.97 -8.14
C SER A 86 -20.28 22.39 -7.73
N ILE A 87 -19.49 23.43 -8.03
CA ILE A 87 -19.85 24.84 -7.73
C ILE A 87 -19.75 25.65 -9.02
N THR A 88 -20.78 25.58 -9.86
CA THR A 88 -21.24 26.69 -10.72
C THR A 88 -22.52 26.26 -11.45
N TRP A 89 -23.67 26.61 -10.86
CA TRP A 89 -24.91 26.86 -11.58
C TRP A 89 -25.68 27.93 -10.83
N TYR A 90 -25.35 29.21 -11.05
CA TYR A 90 -26.26 30.37 -11.03
C TYR A 90 -25.62 31.48 -11.87
#